data_AF-W9T6F7-F1
#
_entry.id   AF-W9T6F7-F1
#
_cell.length_a   1.000
_cell.length_b   1.000
_cell.length_c   1.000
_cell.angle_alpha   90.00
_cell.angle_beta   90.00
_cell.angle_gamma   90.00
#
_symmetry.space_group_name_H-M   'P 1'
#
loop_
_entity.id
_entity.type
_entity.pdbx_description
1 polymer ?
#
loop_
_entity_poly.entity_id
_entity_poly.type
_entity_poly.pdbx_seq_one_letter_code
_entity_poly.pdbx_strand_id
1 'polypeptide(L)'
;MPLKLVHVNRCPVLAPLKVLRQTDVQRLGLDLDGCQSRAAALRENRQGWSDKLEEIYREEGFAASEDPEQQLYDGFLGERDRRLCERIRSLSPAELARQTWVFDDSRLAELLFRYRARNFPEALSEQEQLRWHRFCQCRLSEPGWGAPNTLAQFEQEMQQFLASATAEQQELLQQWLHHGQCLRTRYAT
;
A
#
# COMPACT_ATOMS: atom_id res chain seq x y z
N MET A 1 -4.04 4.18 26.25
CA MET A 1 -2.60 3.97 26.51
C MET A 1 -1.79 5.05 25.78
N PRO A 2 -0.98 5.88 26.48
CA PRO A 2 -0.18 6.94 25.85
C PRO A 2 1.16 6.39 25.29
N LEU A 3 1.10 5.40 24.40
CA LEU A 3 2.26 4.80 23.73
C LEU A 3 2.21 5.12 22.24
N LYS A 4 3.35 5.39 21.62
CA LYS A 4 3.47 5.69 20.18
C LYS A 4 4.81 5.20 19.63
N LEU A 5 4.77 4.47 18.52
CA LEU A 5 5.96 4.08 17.77
C LEU A 5 6.57 5.29 17.06
N VAL A 6 7.90 5.40 17.12
CA VAL A 6 8.67 6.39 16.37
C VAL A 6 9.48 5.65 15.30
N HIS A 7 9.02 5.73 14.06
CA HIS A 7 9.70 5.12 12.92
C HIS A 7 10.88 6.00 12.49
N VAL A 8 12.11 5.62 12.87
CA VAL A 8 13.34 6.38 12.59
C VAL A 8 13.60 6.55 11.09
N ASN A 9 13.19 5.58 10.29
CA ASN A 9 13.28 5.62 8.82
C ASN A 9 12.18 6.44 8.14
N ARG A 10 11.28 7.10 8.89
CA ARG A 10 10.22 7.99 8.37
C ARG A 10 10.43 9.44 8.83
N CYS A 11 11.69 9.87 8.87
CA CYS A 11 12.12 11.25 9.17
C CYS A 11 11.37 11.90 10.35
N PRO A 12 11.35 11.28 11.54
CA PRO A 12 10.64 11.86 12.69
C PRO A 12 11.34 13.13 13.17
N VAL A 13 10.57 14.16 13.51
CA VAL A 13 11.11 15.38 14.11
C VAL A 13 11.40 15.10 15.59
N LEU A 14 12.67 14.90 15.91
CA LEU A 14 13.15 14.72 17.27
C LEU A 14 14.13 15.85 17.60
N ALA A 15 13.86 16.56 18.70
CA ALA A 15 14.71 17.64 19.16
C ALA A 15 14.94 17.50 20.67
N PRO A 16 16.13 17.88 21.18
CA PRO A 16 16.37 17.98 22.61
C PRO A 16 15.40 18.97 23.27
N LEU A 17 14.99 18.70 24.52
CA LEU A 17 14.06 19.58 25.26
C LEU A 17 14.53 21.04 25.36
N LYS A 18 15.85 21.29 25.35
CA LYS A 18 16.44 22.64 25.37
C LYS A 18 16.05 23.52 24.17
N VAL A 19 15.49 22.94 23.11
CA VAL A 19 14.96 23.70 21.96
C VAL A 19 13.65 24.42 22.32
N LEU A 20 12.91 23.93 23.33
CA LEU A 20 11.69 24.56 23.82
C LEU A 20 12.03 25.78 24.68
N ARG A 21 11.80 26.98 24.15
CA ARG A 21 11.91 28.24 24.90
C ARG A 21 10.69 28.40 25.81
N GLN A 22 10.81 29.18 26.88
CA GLN A 22 9.71 29.44 27.81
C GLN A 22 8.47 30.03 27.11
N THR A 23 8.68 30.88 26.11
CA THR A 23 7.60 31.44 25.27
C THR A 23 6.86 30.35 24.49
N ASP A 24 7.56 29.33 23.99
CA ASP A 24 6.97 28.19 23.29
C ASP A 24 6.20 27.27 24.25
N VAL A 25 6.73 27.05 25.46
CA VAL A 25 6.07 26.26 26.51
C VAL A 25 4.73 26.90 26.90
N GLN A 26 4.71 28.21 27.15
CA GLN A 26 3.48 28.95 27.47
C GLN A 26 2.49 28.95 26.32
N ARG A 27 2.96 29.22 25.09
CA ARG A 27 2.12 29.25 23.88
C ARG A 27 1.46 27.89 23.60
N LEU A 28 2.17 26.80 23.87
CA LEU A 28 1.68 25.43 23.66
C LEU A 28 0.95 24.85 24.89
N GLY A 29 0.94 25.56 26.03
CA GLY A 29 0.30 25.09 27.27
C GLY A 29 0.94 23.81 27.84
N LEU A 30 2.26 23.65 27.68
CA LEU A 30 2.97 22.44 28.10
C LEU A 30 3.28 22.45 29.60
N ASP A 31 2.79 21.45 30.31
CA ASP A 31 3.18 21.15 31.69
C ASP A 31 4.49 20.32 31.72
N LEU A 32 5.63 21.02 31.73
CA LEU A 32 6.94 20.38 31.74
C LEU A 32 7.25 19.68 33.07
N ASP A 33 6.83 20.23 34.20
CA ASP A 33 7.09 19.67 35.52
C ASP A 33 6.35 18.35 35.71
N GLY A 34 5.07 18.29 35.32
CA GLY A 34 4.33 17.04 35.30
C GLY A 34 4.91 16.03 34.31
N CYS A 35 5.40 16.47 33.14
CA CYS A 35 6.07 15.56 32.20
C CYS A 35 7.35 14.95 32.79
N GLN A 36 8.16 15.76 33.49
CA GLN A 36 9.39 15.29 34.14
C GLN A 36 9.09 14.34 35.31
N SER A 37 8.08 14.66 36.13
CA SER A 37 7.61 13.80 37.23
C SER A 37 7.13 12.45 36.71
N ARG A 38 6.29 12.45 35.66
CA ARG A 38 5.85 11.21 34.99
C ARG A 38 7.03 10.42 34.40
N ALA A 39 7.99 11.10 33.78
CA ALA A 39 9.18 10.44 33.23
C ALA A 39 10.07 9.82 34.32
N ALA A 40 10.18 10.44 35.50
CA ALA A 40 10.90 9.88 36.64
C ALA A 40 10.20 8.61 37.16
N ALA A 41 8.89 8.68 37.38
CA ALA A 41 8.11 7.53 37.82
C ALA A 41 8.19 6.34 36.83
N LEU A 42 8.18 6.62 35.52
CA LEU A 42 8.36 5.58 34.49
C LEU A 42 9.74 4.93 34.55
N ARG A 43 10.81 5.71 34.78
CA ARG A 43 12.18 5.19 34.93
C ARG A 43 12.33 4.34 36.19
N GLU A 44 11.77 4.77 37.31
CA GLU A 44 11.82 4.05 38.59
C GLU A 44 11.05 2.73 38.51
N ASN A 45 9.91 2.71 37.83
CA ASN A 45 9.08 1.51 37.69
C ASN A 45 9.37 0.71 36.41
N ARG A 46 10.59 0.78 35.86
CA ARG A 46 10.94 0.14 34.59
C ARG A 46 10.63 -1.36 34.55
N GLN A 47 10.91 -2.06 35.64
CA GLN A 47 10.67 -3.50 35.76
C GLN A 47 9.18 -3.85 35.69
N GLY A 48 8.28 -2.96 36.11
CA GLY A 48 6.83 -3.22 36.12
C GLY A 48 6.13 -3.12 34.76
N TRP A 49 6.81 -2.61 33.73
CA TRP A 49 6.21 -2.41 32.41
C TRP A 49 7.07 -2.84 31.21
N SER A 50 8.37 -3.09 31.37
CA SER A 50 9.25 -3.42 30.21
C SER A 50 8.75 -4.64 29.44
N ASP A 51 8.42 -5.73 30.15
CA ASP A 51 7.98 -6.99 29.52
C ASP A 51 6.61 -6.85 28.83
N LYS A 52 5.78 -5.90 29.28
CA LYS A 52 4.47 -5.63 28.66
C LYS A 52 4.60 -4.98 27.29
N LEU A 53 5.71 -4.31 26.99
CA LEU A 53 5.90 -3.67 25.69
C LEU A 53 6.04 -4.71 24.58
N GLU A 54 6.70 -5.84 24.84
CA GLU A 54 6.82 -6.92 23.86
C GLU A 54 5.46 -7.53 23.51
N GLU A 55 4.58 -7.64 24.50
CA GLU A 55 3.21 -8.11 24.29
C GLU A 55 2.36 -7.09 23.53
N ILE A 56 2.42 -5.81 23.91
CA ILE A 56 1.67 -4.72 23.26
C ILE A 56 2.10 -4.53 21.80
N TYR A 57 3.39 -4.68 21.50
CA TYR A 57 3.95 -4.51 20.16
C TYR A 57 4.18 -5.82 19.43
N ARG A 58 3.70 -6.94 19.98
CA ARG A 58 3.62 -8.19 19.23
C ARG A 58 2.70 -7.93 18.04
N GLU A 59 3.18 -8.24 16.84
CA GLU A 59 2.36 -8.12 15.64
C GLU A 59 1.13 -9.03 15.77
N GLU A 60 -0.05 -8.43 15.91
CA GLU A 60 -1.29 -9.10 15.52
C GLU A 60 -1.27 -9.15 13.99
N GLY A 61 -0.96 -10.32 13.44
CA GLY A 61 -0.91 -10.50 12.01
C GLY A 61 -2.23 -10.09 11.37
N PHE A 62 -2.19 -9.07 10.51
CA PHE A 62 -3.28 -8.87 9.56
C PHE A 62 -3.41 -10.15 8.72
N ALA A 63 -4.62 -10.44 8.25
CA ALA A 63 -4.81 -11.55 7.33
C ALA A 63 -3.85 -11.38 6.14
N ALA A 64 -2.97 -12.36 5.93
CA ALA A 64 -2.01 -12.32 4.85
C ALA A 64 -2.78 -12.18 3.53
N SER A 65 -2.40 -11.20 2.72
CA SER A 65 -2.97 -11.08 1.38
C SER A 65 -2.34 -12.13 0.49
N GLU A 66 -3.15 -12.84 -0.30
CA GLU A 66 -2.64 -13.74 -1.33
C GLU A 66 -2.16 -12.98 -2.57
N ASP A 67 -2.50 -11.69 -2.70
CA ASP A 67 -2.11 -10.86 -3.85
C ASP A 67 -0.66 -10.39 -3.71
N PRO A 68 0.28 -10.81 -4.58
CA PRO A 68 1.67 -10.38 -4.50
C PRO A 68 1.89 -8.87 -4.62
N GLU A 69 0.92 -8.11 -5.16
CA GLU A 69 0.98 -6.65 -5.19
C GLU A 69 0.72 -5.98 -3.83
N GLN A 70 0.16 -6.72 -2.88
CA GLN A 70 -0.09 -6.27 -1.51
C GLN A 70 0.96 -6.79 -0.53
N GLN A 71 1.88 -7.64 -0.98
CA GLN A 71 2.92 -8.29 -0.17
C GLN A 71 4.25 -7.51 -0.15
N LEU A 72 4.24 -6.20 -0.34
CA LEU A 72 5.46 -5.38 -0.40
C LEU A 72 6.29 -5.48 0.89
N TYR A 73 5.64 -5.67 2.04
CA TYR A 73 6.28 -5.74 3.34
C TYR A 73 6.48 -7.17 3.88
N ASP A 74 6.11 -8.19 3.11
CA ASP A 74 6.18 -9.60 3.53
C ASP A 74 7.60 -10.20 3.45
N GLY A 75 8.58 -9.37 3.08
CA GLY A 75 9.98 -9.76 3.05
C GLY A 75 10.78 -9.05 1.97
N PHE A 76 12.09 -8.94 2.20
CA PHE A 76 13.03 -8.39 1.25
C PHE A 76 13.42 -9.45 0.20
N LEU A 77 13.67 -9.00 -1.03
CA LEU A 77 14.17 -9.86 -2.10
C LEU A 77 15.63 -10.27 -1.83
N GLY A 78 15.97 -11.51 -2.16
CA GLY A 78 17.35 -11.97 -2.19
C GLY A 78 18.17 -11.28 -3.28
N GLU A 79 19.50 -11.26 -3.12
CA GLU A 79 20.41 -10.58 -4.05
C GLU A 79 20.32 -11.13 -5.49
N ARG A 80 20.09 -12.44 -5.66
CA ARG A 80 19.90 -13.05 -6.99
C ARG A 80 18.67 -12.49 -7.69
N ASP A 81 17.53 -12.50 -7.00
CA ASP A 81 16.26 -11.99 -7.53
C ASP A 81 16.33 -10.48 -7.79
N ARG A 82 17.01 -9.72 -6.92
CA ARG A 82 17.27 -8.29 -7.15
C ARG A 82 18.00 -8.04 -8.47
N ARG A 83 19.05 -8.81 -8.77
CA ARG A 83 19.80 -8.71 -10.03
C ARG A 83 18.96 -9.14 -11.24
N LEU A 84 18.11 -10.17 -11.10
CA LEU A 84 17.18 -10.56 -12.15
C LEU A 84 16.19 -9.43 -12.45
N CYS A 85 15.61 -8.80 -11.43
CA CYS A 85 14.72 -7.65 -11.58
C CYS A 85 15.40 -6.44 -12.23
N GLU A 86 16.68 -6.19 -11.93
CA GLU A 86 17.48 -5.16 -12.62
C GLU A 86 17.65 -5.49 -14.11
N ARG A 87 18.00 -6.73 -14.44
CA ARG A 87 18.14 -7.18 -15.83
C ARG A 87 16.82 -7.09 -16.60
N ILE A 88 15.72 -7.57 -16.02
CA ILE A 88 14.38 -7.55 -16.62
C ILE A 88 14.00 -6.15 -17.08
N ARG A 89 14.24 -5.13 -16.25
CA ARG A 89 13.92 -3.72 -16.57
C ARG A 89 14.72 -3.15 -17.74
N SER A 90 15.84 -3.78 -18.11
CA SER A 90 16.68 -3.36 -19.25
C SER A 90 16.33 -4.03 -20.57
N LEU A 91 15.48 -5.07 -20.55
CA LEU A 91 15.14 -5.84 -21.75
C LEU A 91 13.98 -5.24 -22.52
N SER A 92 13.98 -5.49 -23.83
CA SER A 92 12.83 -5.19 -24.68
C SER A 92 11.66 -6.16 -24.42
N PRO A 93 10.42 -5.77 -24.77
CA PRO A 93 9.25 -6.65 -24.59
C PRO A 93 9.39 -8.01 -25.31
N ALA A 94 10.00 -8.00 -26.51
CA ALA A 94 10.24 -9.22 -27.28
C ALA A 94 11.25 -10.16 -26.59
N GLU A 95 12.27 -9.61 -25.94
CA GLU A 95 13.25 -10.40 -25.18
C GLU A 95 12.67 -10.93 -23.88
N LEU A 96 11.80 -10.15 -23.21
CA LEU A 96 11.08 -10.57 -22.01
C LEU A 96 10.18 -11.77 -22.27
N ALA A 97 9.48 -11.80 -23.42
CA ALA A 97 8.56 -12.87 -23.78
C ALA A 97 9.26 -14.19 -24.17
N ARG A 98 10.53 -14.14 -24.60
CA ARG A 98 11.28 -15.32 -25.09
C ARG A 98 12.01 -16.08 -23.98
N GLN A 99 12.26 -15.44 -22.85
CA GLN A 99 13.05 -16.03 -21.77
C GLN A 99 12.16 -16.61 -20.67
N THR A 100 12.57 -17.76 -20.13
CA THR A 100 11.99 -18.31 -18.91
C THR A 100 12.71 -17.71 -17.71
N TRP A 101 11.95 -17.13 -16.80
CA TRP A 101 12.46 -16.49 -15.58
C TRP A 101 12.24 -17.41 -14.38
N VAL A 102 13.32 -17.72 -13.67
CA VAL A 102 13.28 -18.55 -12.46
C VAL A 102 13.68 -17.67 -11.28
N PHE A 103 12.73 -17.42 -10.39
CA PHE A 103 12.90 -16.64 -9.17
C PHE A 103 12.94 -17.55 -7.95
N ASP A 104 13.67 -17.11 -6.93
CA ASP A 104 13.62 -17.79 -5.62
C ASP A 104 12.39 -17.31 -4.82
N ASP A 105 12.01 -16.04 -4.99
CA ASP A 105 10.80 -15.45 -4.43
C ASP A 105 9.56 -15.75 -5.30
N SER A 106 8.55 -16.40 -4.70
CA SER A 106 7.33 -16.82 -5.38
C SER A 106 6.47 -15.66 -5.91
N ARG A 107 6.63 -14.45 -5.35
CA ARG A 107 5.87 -13.26 -5.75
C ARG A 107 6.24 -12.78 -7.15
N LEU A 108 7.53 -12.93 -7.51
CA LEU A 108 8.11 -12.29 -8.69
C LEU A 108 7.59 -12.85 -10.01
N ALA A 109 7.26 -14.15 -10.06
CA ALA A 109 6.72 -14.75 -11.27
C ALA A 109 5.38 -14.10 -11.68
N GLU A 110 4.49 -13.92 -10.71
CA GLU A 110 3.19 -13.26 -10.93
C GLU A 110 3.35 -11.76 -11.18
N LEU A 111 4.21 -11.07 -10.41
CA LEU A 111 4.49 -9.65 -10.61
C LEU A 111 5.05 -9.36 -12.02
N LEU A 112 5.95 -10.21 -12.53
CA LEU A 112 6.49 -10.08 -13.88
C LEU A 112 5.40 -10.26 -14.95
N PHE A 113 4.52 -11.26 -14.77
CA PHE A 113 3.40 -11.46 -15.68
C PHE A 113 2.50 -10.22 -15.74
N ARG A 114 2.09 -9.68 -14.58
CA ARG A 114 1.24 -8.48 -14.52
C ARG A 114 1.96 -7.22 -15.01
N TYR A 115 3.26 -7.11 -14.78
CA TYR A 115 4.08 -6.04 -15.34
C TYR A 115 4.06 -6.07 -16.87
N ARG A 116 4.31 -7.24 -17.49
CA ARG A 116 4.22 -7.40 -18.95
C ARG A 116 2.81 -7.08 -19.45
N ALA A 117 1.78 -7.59 -18.80
CA ALA A 117 0.41 -7.41 -19.26
C ALA A 117 -0.09 -5.96 -19.22
N ARG A 118 0.36 -5.17 -18.23
CA ARG A 118 0.01 -3.75 -18.13
C ARG A 118 0.77 -2.85 -19.11
N ASN A 119 2.05 -3.13 -19.33
CA ASN A 119 2.94 -2.23 -20.04
C ASN A 119 3.16 -2.63 -21.50
N PHE A 120 3.10 -3.92 -21.80
CA PHE A 120 3.40 -4.50 -23.12
C PHE A 120 2.37 -5.59 -23.50
N PRO A 121 1.06 -5.26 -23.55
CA PRO A 121 0.01 -6.24 -23.86
C PRO A 121 0.21 -6.95 -25.21
N GLU A 122 0.85 -6.29 -26.17
CA GLU A 122 1.21 -6.85 -27.48
C GLU A 122 2.26 -7.97 -27.41
N ALA A 123 3.04 -8.03 -26.33
CA ALA A 123 4.04 -9.06 -26.09
C ALA A 123 3.50 -10.28 -25.34
N LEU A 124 2.19 -10.34 -25.10
CA LEU A 124 1.51 -11.50 -24.52
C LEU A 124 1.06 -12.46 -25.61
N SER A 125 1.25 -13.76 -25.37
CA SER A 125 0.59 -14.83 -26.13
C SER A 125 -0.93 -14.81 -25.93
N GLU A 126 -1.69 -15.45 -26.82
CA GLU A 126 -3.15 -15.54 -26.71
C GLU A 126 -3.63 -16.12 -25.36
N GLN A 127 -2.92 -17.14 -24.85
CA GLN A 127 -3.23 -17.73 -23.55
C GLN A 127 -2.97 -16.75 -22.39
N GLU A 128 -1.88 -15.98 -22.47
CA GLU A 128 -1.56 -14.94 -21.49
C GLU A 128 -2.57 -13.78 -21.54
N GLN A 129 -3.04 -13.41 -22.74
CA GLN A 129 -4.08 -12.40 -22.90
C GLN A 129 -5.40 -12.84 -22.27
N LEU A 130 -5.83 -14.10 -22.48
CA LEU A 130 -7.02 -14.64 -21.84
C LEU A 130 -6.87 -14.69 -20.31
N ARG A 131 -5.71 -15.12 -19.81
CA ARG A 131 -5.40 -15.11 -18.38
C ARG A 131 -5.47 -13.70 -17.79
N TRP A 132 -4.91 -12.73 -18.50
CA TRP A 132 -4.94 -11.33 -18.08
C TRP A 132 -6.35 -10.74 -18.10
N HIS A 133 -7.13 -11.04 -19.14
CA HIS A 133 -8.53 -10.61 -19.24
C HIS A 133 -9.37 -11.13 -18.07
N ARG A 134 -9.23 -12.42 -17.74
CA ARG A 134 -9.89 -13.03 -16.57
C ARG A 134 -9.44 -12.36 -15.26
N PHE A 135 -8.15 -12.09 -15.10
CA PHE A 135 -7.63 -11.36 -13.94
C PHE A 135 -8.27 -9.98 -13.82
N CYS A 136 -8.35 -9.21 -14.91
CA CYS A 136 -9.01 -7.92 -14.93
C CYS A 136 -10.49 -8.01 -14.57
N GLN A 137 -11.21 -8.99 -15.11
CA GLN A 137 -12.63 -9.23 -14.80
C GLN A 137 -12.85 -9.47 -13.31
N CYS A 138 -12.10 -10.42 -12.73
CA CYS A 138 -12.18 -10.72 -11.29
C CYS A 138 -11.79 -9.50 -10.45
N ARG A 139 -10.68 -8.83 -10.79
CA ARG A 139 -10.21 -7.67 -10.03
C ARG A 139 -11.17 -6.48 -10.04
N LEU A 140 -11.95 -6.30 -11.11
CA LEU A 140 -12.95 -5.24 -11.23
C LEU A 140 -14.30 -5.60 -10.59
N SER A 141 -14.56 -6.87 -10.33
CA SER A 141 -15.91 -7.35 -9.96
C SER A 141 -15.97 -8.04 -8.59
N GLU A 142 -14.86 -8.59 -8.11
CA GLU A 142 -14.78 -9.38 -6.89
C GLU A 142 -13.90 -8.68 -5.84
N PRO A 143 -14.45 -8.33 -4.65
CA PRO A 143 -13.69 -7.64 -3.60
C PRO A 143 -12.44 -8.39 -3.11
N GLY A 144 -12.41 -9.72 -3.22
CA GLY A 144 -11.29 -10.56 -2.78
C GLY A 144 -10.03 -10.46 -3.65
N TRP A 145 -10.10 -9.84 -4.82
CA TRP A 145 -8.98 -9.78 -5.79
C TRP A 145 -8.08 -8.55 -5.64
N GLY A 146 -8.07 -7.98 -4.44
CA GLY A 146 -7.08 -6.96 -4.04
C GLY A 146 -7.35 -5.54 -4.55
N ALA A 147 -8.48 -5.28 -5.21
CA ALA A 147 -8.92 -3.92 -5.50
C ALA A 147 -9.63 -3.31 -4.26
N PRO A 148 -9.40 -2.02 -3.94
CA PRO A 148 -10.07 -1.37 -2.82
C PRO A 148 -11.59 -1.21 -3.04
N ASN A 149 -12.03 -1.21 -4.30
CA ASN A 149 -13.43 -1.16 -4.70
C ASN A 149 -13.66 -1.92 -6.01
N THR A 150 -14.89 -2.41 -6.19
CA THR A 150 -15.39 -2.99 -7.44
C THR A 150 -16.06 -1.94 -8.32
N LEU A 151 -16.26 -2.23 -9.61
CA LEU A 151 -17.00 -1.34 -10.52
C LEU A 151 -18.43 -1.07 -10.03
N ALA A 152 -19.09 -2.05 -9.43
CA ALA A 152 -20.43 -1.89 -8.89
C ALA A 152 -20.46 -0.91 -7.70
N GLN A 153 -19.52 -1.06 -6.76
CA GLN A 153 -19.38 -0.15 -5.62
C GLN A 153 -19.01 1.26 -6.07
N PHE A 154 -18.05 1.37 -6.99
CA PHE A 154 -17.63 2.64 -7.56
C PHE A 154 -18.81 3.40 -8.18
N GLU A 155 -19.61 2.76 -9.02
CA GLU A 155 -20.77 3.42 -9.65
C GLU A 155 -21.82 3.87 -8.65
N GLN A 156 -22.07 3.06 -7.61
CA GLN A 156 -22.99 3.41 -6.53
C GLN A 156 -22.50 4.66 -5.77
N GLU A 157 -21.23 4.72 -5.41
CA GLU A 157 -20.63 5.86 -4.73
C GLU A 157 -20.64 7.12 -5.61
N MET A 158 -20.33 6.98 -6.91
CA MET A 158 -20.37 8.09 -7.86
C MET A 158 -21.76 8.73 -7.96
N GLN A 159 -22.83 7.91 -7.95
CA GLN A 159 -24.21 8.44 -7.95
C GLN A 159 -24.51 9.25 -6.68
N GLN A 160 -23.99 8.84 -5.52
CA GLN A 160 -24.14 9.59 -4.28
C GLN A 160 -23.41 10.93 -4.33
N PHE A 161 -22.18 10.95 -4.86
CA PHE A 161 -21.41 12.20 -4.96
C PHE A 161 -21.99 13.18 -5.97
N LEU A 162 -22.55 12.70 -7.08
CA LEU A 162 -23.21 13.55 -8.08
C LEU A 162 -24.37 14.37 -7.49
N ALA A 163 -25.08 13.84 -6.50
CA ALA A 163 -26.23 14.50 -5.87
C ALA A 163 -25.86 15.77 -5.09
N SER A 164 -24.62 15.86 -4.59
CA SER A 164 -24.12 17.00 -3.82
C SER A 164 -22.97 17.76 -4.50
N ALA A 165 -22.61 17.39 -5.72
CA ALA A 165 -21.47 17.94 -6.44
C ALA A 165 -21.76 19.34 -7.02
N THR A 166 -20.73 20.19 -7.05
CA THR A 166 -20.75 21.44 -7.82
C THR A 166 -20.75 21.16 -9.32
N ALA A 167 -21.09 22.16 -10.15
CA ALA A 167 -21.11 21.98 -11.62
C ALA A 167 -19.76 21.49 -12.19
N GLU A 168 -18.64 22.00 -11.68
CA GLU A 168 -17.28 21.58 -12.08
C GLU A 168 -17.00 20.13 -11.65
N GLN A 169 -17.42 19.75 -10.45
CA GLN A 169 -17.28 18.37 -9.96
C GLN A 169 -18.16 17.39 -10.74
N GLN A 170 -19.36 17.81 -11.17
CA GLN A 170 -20.26 16.97 -11.95
C GLN A 170 -19.66 16.58 -13.29
N GLU A 171 -18.96 17.48 -13.97
CA GLU A 171 -18.28 17.16 -15.24
C GLU A 171 -17.21 16.07 -15.03
N LEU A 172 -16.37 16.22 -14.00
CA LEU A 172 -15.35 15.22 -13.68
C LEU A 172 -15.97 13.86 -13.32
N LEU A 173 -17.01 13.85 -12.48
CA LEU A 173 -17.70 12.63 -12.06
C LEU A 173 -18.37 11.92 -13.26
N GLN A 174 -18.89 12.66 -14.23
CA GLN A 174 -19.44 12.09 -15.47
C GLN A 174 -18.36 11.43 -16.33
N GLN A 175 -17.18 12.05 -16.46
CA GLN A 175 -16.04 11.45 -17.17
C GLN A 175 -15.58 10.14 -16.50
N TRP A 176 -15.57 10.12 -15.16
CA TRP A 176 -15.21 8.96 -14.36
C TRP A 176 -16.23 7.81 -14.52
N LEU A 177 -17.53 8.12 -14.51
CA LEU A 177 -18.59 7.15 -14.80
C LEU A 177 -18.47 6.59 -16.22
N HIS A 178 -18.21 7.45 -17.21
CA HIS A 178 -18.00 7.00 -18.59
C HIS A 178 -16.81 6.05 -18.71
N HIS A 179 -15.69 6.37 -18.06
CA HIS A 179 -14.53 5.49 -18.00
C HIS A 179 -14.86 4.13 -17.35
N GLY A 180 -15.63 4.12 -16.26
CA GLY A 180 -16.11 2.89 -15.62
C GLY A 180 -16.96 2.02 -16.56
N GLN A 181 -17.85 2.63 -17.33
CA GLN A 181 -18.65 1.94 -18.34
C GLN A 181 -17.78 1.33 -19.45
N CYS A 182 -16.80 2.06 -19.96
CA CYS A 182 -15.85 1.53 -20.94
C CYS A 182 -15.08 0.32 -20.40
N LEU A 183 -14.65 0.34 -19.14
CA LEU A 183 -14.00 -0.80 -18.50
C LEU A 183 -14.94 -2.00 -18.38
N ARG A 184 -16.21 -1.77 -18.01
CA ARG A 184 -17.22 -2.83 -17.96
C ARG A 184 -17.42 -3.49 -19.31
N THR A 185 -17.58 -2.71 -20.39
CA THR A 185 -17.72 -3.28 -21.74
C THR A 185 -16.48 -4.06 -22.17
N ARG A 186 -15.30 -3.66 -21.71
CA ARG A 186 -14.04 -4.33 -22.08
C ARG A 186 -13.80 -5.65 -21.32
N TYR A 187 -14.21 -5.72 -20.05
CA TYR A 187 -13.79 -6.80 -19.14
C TYR A 187 -14.92 -7.56 -18.44
N ALA A 188 -16.17 -7.08 -18.45
CA ALA A 188 -17.26 -7.66 -17.64
C ALA A 188 -18.26 -8.51 -18.44
N THR A 189 -18.08 -8.68 -19.75
CA THR A 189 -18.81 -9.63 -20.61
C THR A 189 -17.98 -10.86 -20.88
#